data_AF-A0A938E750-F1
#
_entry.id   AF-A0A938E750-F1
#
_cell.length_a   1.000
_cell.length_b   1.000
_cell.length_c   1.000
_cell.angle_alpha   90.00
_cell.angle_beta   90.00
_cell.angle_gamma   90.00
#
_symmetry.space_group_name_H-M   'P 1'
#
loop_
_entity.id
_entity.type
_entity.pdbx_description
1 polymer ?
#
loop_
_entity_poly.entity_id
_entity_poly.type
_entity_poly.pdbx_seq_one_letter_code
_entity_poly.pdbx_strand_id
1 'polypeptide(L)'
;MSLLDSLRGLLGGGQAKYGEPIVIVSGLPRSGTSMMMKMLDAAGIPIMTDAVRTADVDNPKGYFELERVKELEKDPDRSWVREARGKALKVISFLLKDLPDDNAYRIVFMRRDIDEVLASQNKMLVHRGEQDTTDDAVMAEAYRNHLAAVRIMARKKDNWSIVEIRYDEAIRDPAAVARKVNAFLGGRYDVQRMVEAVDEKLYRNRKTA
;
A
#
# COMPACT_ATOMS: atom_id res chain seq x y z
N MET A 1 1.83 10.79 37.85
CA MET A 1 1.41 11.03 36.45
C MET A 1 0.02 11.59 36.48
N SER A 2 -0.18 12.78 35.93
CA SER A 2 -1.47 13.47 35.97
C SER A 2 -2.44 12.83 34.97
N LEU A 3 -3.74 12.83 35.28
CA LEU A 3 -4.81 12.43 34.36
C LEU A 3 -4.73 13.19 33.00
N LEU A 4 -4.13 14.38 33.02
CA LEU A 4 -3.84 15.20 31.82
C LEU A 4 -2.73 14.61 30.92
N ASP A 5 -1.75 13.89 31.48
CA ASP A 5 -0.68 13.24 30.71
C ASP A 5 -1.23 12.00 29.97
N SER A 6 -2.18 11.29 30.57
CA SER A 6 -2.86 10.14 29.97
C SER A 6 -3.76 10.53 28.79
N LEU A 7 -4.35 11.73 28.82
CA LEU A 7 -5.19 12.25 27.73
C LEU A 7 -4.37 12.76 26.53
N ARG A 8 -3.17 13.31 26.74
CA ARG A 8 -2.23 13.67 25.65
C ARG A 8 -1.73 12.46 24.87
N GLY A 9 -1.59 11.31 25.52
CA GLY A 9 -1.21 10.05 24.89
C GLY A 9 -2.28 9.50 23.92
N LEU A 10 -3.56 9.82 24.15
CA LEU A 10 -4.67 9.32 23.34
C LEU A 10 -4.97 10.14 22.07
N LEU A 11 -4.53 11.41 21.99
CA LEU A 11 -4.94 12.33 20.91
C LEU A 11 -3.83 13.27 20.41
N GLY A 12 -2.61 12.79 20.13
CA GLY A 12 -1.75 13.51 19.17
C GLY A 12 -0.29 13.76 19.52
N GLY A 13 0.30 13.09 20.52
CA GLY A 13 1.74 13.24 20.80
C GLY A 13 2.66 12.93 19.60
N GLY A 14 2.33 11.92 18.81
CA GLY A 14 3.08 11.57 17.58
C GLY A 14 2.77 12.48 16.38
N GLN A 15 1.54 13.00 16.28
CA GLN A 15 1.09 13.84 15.16
C GLN A 15 1.71 15.25 15.25
N ALA A 16 1.94 15.77 16.46
CA ALA A 16 2.63 17.05 16.66
C ALA A 16 4.11 17.02 16.20
N LYS A 17 4.78 15.86 16.31
CA LYS A 17 6.19 15.70 15.90
C LYS A 17 6.36 15.70 14.38
N TYR A 18 5.42 15.10 13.66
CA TYR A 18 5.59 14.79 12.24
C TYR A 18 4.58 15.48 11.31
N GLY A 19 3.57 16.18 11.82
CA GLY A 19 2.45 16.70 11.03
C GLY A 19 1.40 15.63 10.72
N GLU A 20 0.53 15.89 9.73
CA GLU A 20 -0.42 14.87 9.26
C GLU A 20 0.35 13.64 8.73
N PRO A 21 -0.09 12.41 9.08
CA PRO A 21 0.58 11.21 8.63
C PRO A 21 0.50 11.06 7.11
N ILE A 22 1.53 10.47 6.53
CA ILE A 22 1.53 10.02 5.13
C ILE A 22 0.82 8.67 5.09
N VAL A 23 -0.19 8.53 4.23
CA VAL A 23 -0.84 7.24 3.99
C VAL A 23 -0.02 6.48 2.96
N ILE A 24 0.55 5.34 3.35
CA ILE A 24 1.30 4.50 2.42
C ILE A 24 0.41 3.32 2.01
N VAL A 25 0.19 3.13 0.72
CA VAL A 25 -0.34 1.87 0.19
C VAL A 25 0.83 1.02 -0.26
N SER A 26 1.02 -0.12 0.40
CA SER A 26 2.16 -1.01 0.15
C SER A 26 1.73 -2.46 0.01
N GLY A 27 2.67 -3.29 -0.43
CA GLY A 27 2.51 -4.71 -0.70
C GLY A 27 3.52 -5.16 -1.73
N LEU A 28 3.61 -6.47 -1.95
CA LEU A 28 4.34 -7.01 -3.09
C LEU A 28 3.74 -6.44 -4.39
N PRO A 29 4.53 -6.30 -5.47
CA PRO A 29 3.96 -6.14 -6.80
C PRO A 29 2.83 -7.14 -7.03
N ARG A 30 1.75 -6.72 -7.71
CA ARG A 30 0.57 -7.56 -8.00
C ARG A 30 -0.31 -7.97 -6.80
N SER A 31 -0.10 -7.42 -5.60
CA SER A 31 -0.91 -7.74 -4.41
C SER A 31 -2.23 -6.95 -4.28
N GLY A 32 -2.59 -6.12 -5.27
CA GLY A 32 -3.82 -5.32 -5.23
C GLY A 32 -3.64 -3.87 -4.73
N THR A 33 -2.41 -3.36 -4.64
CA THR A 33 -2.13 -1.97 -4.24
C THR A 33 -2.83 -0.94 -5.13
N SER A 34 -2.91 -1.15 -6.45
CA SER A 34 -3.67 -0.24 -7.34
C SER A 34 -5.17 -0.21 -7.04
N MET A 35 -5.76 -1.31 -6.57
CA MET A 35 -7.17 -1.31 -6.16
C MET A 35 -7.35 -0.48 -4.89
N MET A 36 -6.48 -0.69 -3.89
CA MET A 36 -6.54 0.10 -2.65
C MET A 36 -6.35 1.60 -2.93
N MET A 37 -5.41 1.99 -3.80
CA MET A 37 -5.25 3.40 -4.20
C MET A 37 -6.56 3.99 -4.76
N LYS A 38 -7.30 3.24 -5.60
CA LYS A 38 -8.60 3.67 -6.14
C LYS A 38 -9.66 3.82 -5.05
N MET A 39 -9.69 2.89 -4.08
CA MET A 39 -10.59 3.01 -2.94
C MET A 39 -10.30 4.31 -2.16
N LEU A 40 -9.03 4.61 -1.88
CA LEU A 40 -8.64 5.82 -1.16
C LEU A 40 -8.99 7.09 -1.93
N ASP A 41 -8.67 7.14 -3.22
CA ASP A 41 -8.97 8.27 -4.12
C ASP A 41 -10.48 8.54 -4.19
N ALA A 42 -11.29 7.49 -4.41
CA ALA A 42 -12.75 7.59 -4.46
C ALA A 42 -13.35 8.12 -3.15
N ALA A 43 -12.71 7.82 -2.01
CA ALA A 43 -13.13 8.29 -0.70
C ALA A 43 -12.71 9.73 -0.37
N GLY A 44 -12.03 10.41 -1.31
CA GLY A 44 -11.59 11.79 -1.18
C GLY A 44 -10.21 11.96 -0.53
N ILE A 45 -9.38 10.92 -0.46
CA ILE A 45 -8.00 11.05 0.01
C ILE A 45 -7.15 11.59 -1.14
N PRO A 46 -6.47 12.75 -0.98
CA PRO A 46 -5.59 13.25 -2.02
C PRO A 46 -4.46 12.24 -2.31
N ILE A 47 -4.22 11.96 -3.59
CA ILE A 47 -3.15 11.05 -4.01
C ILE A 47 -1.93 11.83 -4.48
N MET A 48 -0.73 11.42 -4.04
CA MET A 48 0.52 11.89 -4.61
C MET A 48 0.94 10.95 -5.76
N THR A 49 0.84 11.46 -6.97
CA THR A 49 1.16 10.76 -8.24
C THR A 49 1.60 11.79 -9.27
N ASP A 50 2.43 11.38 -10.24
CA ASP A 50 2.81 12.23 -11.38
C ASP A 50 1.88 12.08 -12.59
N ALA A 51 0.94 11.12 -12.54
CA ALA A 51 0.03 10.78 -13.62
C ALA A 51 0.71 10.48 -14.98
N VAL A 52 2.00 10.13 -14.98
CA VAL A 52 2.78 9.87 -16.21
C VAL A 52 2.31 8.59 -16.90
N ARG A 53 1.93 7.58 -16.11
CA ARG A 53 1.49 6.29 -16.65
C ARG A 53 0.00 6.29 -16.96
N THR A 54 -0.33 5.92 -18.18
CA THR A 54 -1.71 5.75 -18.65
C THR A 54 -2.22 4.33 -18.42
N ALA A 55 -3.53 4.13 -18.48
CA ALA A 55 -4.15 2.82 -18.35
C ALA A 55 -3.67 1.83 -19.44
N ASP A 56 -3.59 0.55 -19.10
CA ASP A 56 -3.23 -0.54 -20.01
C ASP A 56 -4.08 -1.80 -19.76
N VAL A 57 -3.77 -2.90 -20.47
CA VAL A 57 -4.52 -4.17 -20.39
C VAL A 57 -4.44 -4.83 -19.00
N ASP A 58 -3.36 -4.57 -18.26
CA ASP A 58 -3.10 -5.14 -16.93
C ASP A 58 -3.69 -4.28 -15.81
N ASN A 59 -3.89 -2.97 -16.06
CA ASN A 59 -4.53 -2.03 -15.16
C ASN A 59 -5.37 -0.99 -15.96
N PRO A 60 -6.59 -1.37 -16.36
CA PRO A 60 -7.41 -0.56 -17.26
C PRO A 60 -7.97 0.73 -16.63
N LYS A 61 -7.82 0.91 -15.31
CA LYS A 61 -8.23 2.14 -14.62
C LYS A 61 -7.04 3.02 -14.20
N GLY A 62 -5.90 2.90 -14.88
CA GLY A 62 -4.75 3.78 -14.69
C GLY A 62 -3.92 3.51 -13.44
N TYR A 63 -2.82 4.23 -13.33
CA TYR A 63 -1.76 4.06 -12.34
C TYR A 63 -1.72 5.25 -11.37
N PHE A 64 -1.24 5.00 -10.15
CA PHE A 64 -1.10 6.00 -9.08
C PHE A 64 0.35 6.12 -8.64
N GLU A 65 1.24 5.85 -9.59
CA GLU A 65 2.67 5.84 -9.35
C GLU A 65 3.20 7.27 -9.34
N LEU A 66 4.26 7.47 -8.56
CA LEU A 66 5.15 8.60 -8.68
C LEU A 66 6.51 8.00 -9.03
N GLU A 67 7.02 8.24 -10.24
CA GLU A 67 8.22 7.58 -10.75
C GLU A 67 9.41 7.78 -9.81
N ARG A 68 9.52 8.96 -9.17
CA ARG A 68 10.55 9.26 -8.16
C ARG A 68 10.57 8.26 -7.00
N VAL A 69 9.44 7.62 -6.65
CA VAL A 69 9.40 6.57 -5.62
C VAL A 69 10.32 5.41 -5.98
N LYS A 70 10.45 5.03 -7.25
CA LYS A 70 11.32 3.91 -7.67
C LYS A 70 12.78 4.15 -7.35
N GLU A 71 13.18 5.41 -7.31
CA GLU A 71 14.54 5.82 -7.04
C GLU A 71 14.79 6.01 -5.54
N LEU A 72 13.83 5.75 -4.65
CA LEU A 72 13.99 5.96 -3.19
C LEU A 72 15.29 5.39 -2.64
N GLU A 73 15.70 4.19 -3.07
CA GLU A 73 16.95 3.57 -2.61
C GLU A 73 18.19 4.39 -2.99
N LYS A 74 18.18 5.03 -4.16
CA LYS A 74 19.32 5.74 -4.75
C LYS A 74 19.22 7.26 -4.61
N ASP A 75 18.05 7.80 -4.29
CA ASP A 75 17.79 9.24 -4.19
C ASP A 75 18.54 9.80 -2.97
N PRO A 76 19.53 10.69 -3.18
CA PRO A 76 20.28 11.32 -2.10
C PRO A 76 19.43 12.33 -1.31
N ASP A 77 18.32 12.82 -1.90
CA ASP A 77 17.39 13.74 -1.25
C ASP A 77 15.96 13.15 -1.24
N ARG A 78 15.58 12.60 -0.09
CA ARG A 78 14.25 12.03 0.15
C ARG A 78 13.32 13.00 0.88
N SER A 79 13.72 14.27 1.04
CA SER A 79 12.93 15.27 1.79
C SER A 79 11.58 15.58 1.16
N TRP A 80 11.46 15.41 -0.16
CA TRP A 80 10.21 15.54 -0.91
C TRP A 80 9.08 14.64 -0.42
N VAL A 81 9.41 13.50 0.24
CA VAL A 81 8.40 12.61 0.84
C VAL A 81 7.52 13.36 1.83
N ARG A 82 8.04 14.42 2.45
CA ARG A 82 7.30 15.32 3.34
C ARG A 82 6.09 15.98 2.66
N GLU A 83 6.13 16.20 1.36
CA GLU A 83 5.01 16.77 0.58
C GLU A 83 3.80 15.83 0.47
N ALA A 84 3.99 14.55 0.82
CA ALA A 84 2.95 13.54 0.89
C ALA A 84 2.15 13.57 2.21
N ARG A 85 2.48 14.44 3.17
CA ARG A 85 1.72 14.56 4.42
C ARG A 85 0.25 14.88 4.13
N GLY A 86 -0.67 14.13 4.73
CA GLY A 86 -2.10 14.22 4.46
C GLY A 86 -2.56 13.59 3.15
N LYS A 87 -1.65 12.99 2.37
CA LYS A 87 -1.91 12.34 1.08
C LYS A 87 -1.63 10.84 1.15
N ALA A 88 -2.12 10.11 0.16
CA ALA A 88 -1.72 8.73 -0.09
C ALA A 88 -0.59 8.64 -1.12
N LEU A 89 0.42 7.82 -0.83
CA LEU A 89 1.56 7.53 -1.68
C LEU A 89 1.70 6.01 -1.83
N LYS A 90 1.81 5.54 -3.08
CA LYS A 90 2.01 4.11 -3.37
C LYS A 90 3.50 3.78 -3.31
N VAL A 91 3.88 2.86 -2.43
CA VAL A 91 5.28 2.42 -2.25
C VAL A 91 5.31 0.91 -2.15
N ILE A 92 6.00 0.21 -3.06
CA ILE A 92 6.10 -1.26 -3.00
C ILE A 92 6.86 -1.69 -1.74
N SER A 93 6.60 -2.91 -1.27
CA SER A 93 7.14 -3.40 0.00
C SER A 93 8.68 -3.40 0.07
N PHE A 94 9.36 -3.50 -1.07
CA PHE A 94 10.83 -3.49 -1.14
C PHE A 94 11.46 -2.14 -0.83
N LEU A 95 10.71 -1.04 -1.06
CA LEU A 95 11.20 0.34 -0.89
C LEU A 95 10.76 0.97 0.43
N LEU A 96 9.99 0.25 1.25
CA LEU A 96 9.58 0.73 2.58
C LEU A 96 10.78 1.02 3.48
N LYS A 97 11.87 0.24 3.35
CA LYS A 97 13.10 0.41 4.13
C LYS A 97 13.79 1.76 3.88
N ASP A 98 13.52 2.36 2.73
CA ASP A 98 14.16 3.57 2.24
C ASP A 98 13.37 4.85 2.57
N LEU A 99 12.17 4.71 3.18
CA LEU A 99 11.38 5.84 3.64
C LEU A 99 12.09 6.61 4.76
N PRO A 100 12.12 7.96 4.71
CA PRO A 100 12.81 8.77 5.71
C PRO A 100 12.09 8.76 7.07
N ASP A 101 12.87 8.80 8.16
CA ASP A 101 12.36 8.65 9.53
C ASP A 101 11.74 9.93 10.14
N ASP A 102 11.73 11.03 9.38
CA ASP A 102 11.22 12.34 9.78
C ASP A 102 9.73 12.55 9.45
N ASN A 103 8.99 11.46 9.19
CA ASN A 103 7.55 11.46 8.96
C ASN A 103 6.85 10.33 9.75
N ALA A 104 5.56 10.53 10.00
CA ALA A 104 4.65 9.48 10.49
C ALA A 104 3.97 8.79 9.30
N TYR A 105 3.92 7.47 9.33
CA TYR A 105 3.35 6.66 8.26
C TYR A 105 2.18 5.81 8.76
N ARG A 106 1.05 5.89 8.05
CA ARG A 106 -0.06 4.94 8.17
C ARG A 106 -0.07 4.03 6.95
N ILE A 107 0.40 2.80 7.13
CA ILE A 107 0.65 1.85 6.06
C ILE A 107 -0.55 0.90 5.92
N VAL A 108 -1.27 1.01 4.80
CA VAL A 108 -2.24 0.00 4.36
C VAL A 108 -1.48 -1.04 3.53
N PHE A 109 -1.19 -2.17 4.15
CA PHE A 109 -0.36 -3.22 3.57
C PHE A 109 -1.22 -4.33 2.94
N MET A 110 -1.24 -4.37 1.62
CA MET A 110 -1.97 -5.33 0.81
C MET A 110 -1.26 -6.67 0.74
N ARG A 111 -1.93 -7.73 1.18
CA ARG A 111 -1.49 -9.13 1.06
C ARG A 111 -2.32 -9.86 0.02
N ARG A 112 -1.69 -10.78 -0.69
CA ARG A 112 -2.32 -11.73 -1.60
C ARG A 112 -1.61 -13.06 -1.48
N ASP A 113 -2.29 -14.16 -1.82
CA ASP A 113 -1.65 -15.46 -1.94
C ASP A 113 -0.44 -15.36 -2.89
N ILE A 114 0.69 -15.92 -2.47
CA ILE A 114 1.96 -15.75 -3.19
C ILE A 114 1.91 -16.40 -4.57
N ASP A 115 1.22 -17.53 -4.69
CA ASP A 115 1.13 -18.24 -5.95
C ASP A 115 0.25 -17.45 -6.93
N GLU A 116 -0.78 -16.76 -6.44
CA GLU A 116 -1.54 -15.80 -7.26
C GLU A 116 -0.74 -14.55 -7.66
N VAL A 117 0.17 -14.09 -6.80
CA VAL A 117 1.08 -12.98 -7.11
C VAL A 117 2.00 -13.38 -8.26
N LEU A 118 2.64 -14.55 -8.16
CA LEU A 118 3.53 -15.09 -9.19
C LEU A 118 2.77 -15.34 -10.51
N ALA A 119 1.61 -15.98 -10.45
CA ALA A 119 0.76 -16.18 -11.64
C ALA A 119 0.38 -14.85 -12.31
N SER A 120 0.06 -13.82 -11.52
CA SER A 120 -0.22 -12.49 -12.07
C SER A 120 1.03 -11.79 -12.63
N GLN A 121 2.21 -12.05 -12.07
CA GLN A 121 3.46 -11.47 -12.53
C GLN A 121 3.89 -12.09 -13.86
N ASN A 122 3.87 -13.43 -13.95
CA ASN A 122 4.21 -14.16 -15.16
C ASN A 122 3.33 -13.74 -16.35
N LYS A 123 2.02 -13.56 -16.12
CA LYS A 123 1.11 -13.04 -17.16
C LYS A 123 1.45 -11.62 -17.63
N MET A 124 1.81 -10.74 -16.70
CA MET A 124 2.19 -9.35 -17.01
C MET A 124 3.50 -9.31 -17.83
N LEU A 125 4.48 -10.16 -17.50
CA LEU A 125 5.74 -10.25 -18.24
C LEU A 125 5.50 -10.75 -19.68
N VAL A 126 4.66 -11.78 -19.85
CA VAL A 126 4.25 -12.27 -21.17
C VAL A 126 3.62 -11.15 -22.01
N HIS A 127 2.73 -10.32 -21.44
CA HIS A 127 2.13 -9.19 -22.15
C HIS A 127 3.16 -8.12 -22.57
N ARG A 128 4.30 -8.04 -21.88
CA ARG A 128 5.39 -7.10 -22.19
C ARG A 128 6.44 -7.69 -23.14
N GLY A 129 6.31 -8.96 -23.52
CA GLY A 129 7.35 -9.67 -24.27
C GLY A 129 8.60 -9.95 -23.43
N GLU A 130 8.48 -9.91 -22.11
CA GLU A 130 9.52 -10.24 -21.15
C GLU A 130 9.34 -11.69 -20.65
N GLN A 131 10.43 -12.35 -20.27
CA GLN A 131 10.41 -13.68 -19.65
C GLN A 131 10.99 -13.60 -18.24
N ASP A 132 10.28 -14.16 -17.26
CA ASP A 132 10.91 -14.51 -15.98
C ASP A 132 11.67 -15.81 -16.17
N THR A 133 12.96 -15.80 -15.83
CA THR A 133 13.81 -17.00 -15.87
C THR A 133 13.97 -17.63 -14.50
N THR A 134 13.35 -17.04 -13.47
CA THR A 134 13.46 -17.52 -12.09
C THR A 134 12.42 -18.60 -11.81
N ASP A 135 12.82 -19.61 -11.03
CA ASP A 135 11.91 -20.64 -10.55
C ASP A 135 10.87 -20.07 -9.57
N ASP A 136 9.59 -20.38 -9.80
CA ASP A 136 8.46 -19.89 -9.01
C ASP A 136 8.58 -20.27 -7.52
N ALA A 137 9.13 -21.45 -7.19
CA ALA A 137 9.28 -21.87 -5.79
C ALA A 137 10.38 -21.06 -5.07
N VAL A 138 11.48 -20.78 -5.77
CA VAL A 138 12.55 -19.90 -5.28
C VAL A 138 12.02 -18.48 -5.04
N MET A 139 11.27 -17.95 -6.00
CA MET A 139 10.65 -16.62 -5.88
C MET A 139 9.62 -16.57 -4.75
N ALA A 140 8.81 -17.62 -4.58
CA ALA A 140 7.84 -17.72 -3.51
C ALA A 140 8.53 -17.67 -2.13
N GLU A 141 9.62 -18.41 -1.95
CA GLU A 141 10.41 -18.39 -0.71
C GLU A 141 11.01 -17.00 -0.44
N ALA A 142 11.62 -16.37 -1.45
CA ALA A 142 12.15 -15.03 -1.34
C ALA A 142 11.07 -14.01 -0.92
N TYR A 143 9.86 -14.11 -1.48
CA TYR A 143 8.73 -13.28 -1.08
C TYR A 143 8.25 -13.54 0.34
N ARG A 144 8.21 -14.80 0.81
CA ARG A 144 7.88 -15.12 2.21
C ARG A 144 8.89 -14.49 3.17
N ASN A 145 10.19 -14.63 2.87
CA ASN A 145 11.27 -14.06 3.67
C ASN A 145 11.21 -12.53 3.71
N HIS A 146 10.97 -11.89 2.56
CA HIS A 146 10.77 -10.44 2.46
C HIS A 146 9.58 -9.97 3.30
N LEU A 147 8.42 -10.63 3.19
CA LEU A 147 7.24 -10.28 3.96
C LEU A 147 7.46 -10.42 5.48
N ALA A 148 8.21 -11.43 5.91
CA ALA A 148 8.61 -11.58 7.31
C ALA A 148 9.51 -10.42 7.77
N ALA A 149 10.49 -10.03 6.95
CA ALA A 149 11.39 -8.91 7.24
C ALA A 149 10.63 -7.58 7.36
N VAL A 150 9.67 -7.30 6.46
CA VAL A 150 8.83 -6.09 6.54
C VAL A 150 8.03 -6.04 7.85
N ARG A 151 7.45 -7.16 8.29
CA ARG A 151 6.71 -7.20 9.57
C ARG A 151 7.62 -6.94 10.77
N ILE A 152 8.83 -7.49 10.76
CA ILE A 152 9.81 -7.25 11.82
C ILE A 152 10.21 -5.76 11.84
N MET A 153 10.46 -5.17 10.67
CA MET A 153 10.80 -3.76 10.52
C MET A 153 9.68 -2.85 11.03
N ALA A 154 8.43 -3.12 10.65
CA ALA A 154 7.27 -2.33 11.09
C ALA A 154 7.11 -2.32 12.62
N ARG A 155 7.44 -3.43 13.30
CA ARG A 155 7.41 -3.50 14.78
C ARG A 155 8.52 -2.70 15.46
N LYS A 156 9.60 -2.40 14.75
CA LYS A 156 10.76 -1.65 15.27
C LYS A 156 10.69 -0.14 15.00
N LYS A 157 9.76 0.30 14.14
CA LYS A 157 9.62 1.69 13.70
C LYS A 157 8.46 2.35 14.44
N ASP A 158 8.76 3.20 15.42
CA ASP A 158 7.75 3.92 16.21
C ASP A 158 6.91 4.91 15.39
N ASN A 159 7.44 5.34 14.24
CA ASN A 159 6.75 6.22 13.31
C ASN A 159 5.88 5.47 12.29
N TRP A 160 5.76 4.15 12.39
CA TRP A 160 4.94 3.32 11.49
C TRP A 160 3.74 2.76 12.24
N SER A 161 2.55 2.97 11.68
CA SER A 161 1.35 2.21 12.00
C SER A 161 0.99 1.38 10.77
N ILE A 162 0.64 0.11 10.93
CA ILE A 162 0.34 -0.79 9.80
C ILE A 162 -0.99 -1.51 10.00
N VAL A 163 -1.79 -1.57 8.93
CA VAL A 163 -2.95 -2.45 8.83
C VAL A 163 -2.76 -3.39 7.65
N GLU A 164 -2.87 -4.69 7.89
CA GLU A 164 -2.85 -5.68 6.81
C GLU A 164 -4.27 -5.90 6.27
N ILE A 165 -4.39 -5.86 4.94
CA ILE A 165 -5.61 -6.11 4.19
C ILE A 165 -5.34 -7.22 3.20
N ARG A 166 -6.15 -8.29 3.22
CA ARG A 166 -6.03 -9.33 2.20
C ARG A 166 -6.84 -8.94 0.96
N TYR A 167 -6.25 -9.16 -0.21
CA TYR A 167 -6.84 -8.81 -1.49
C TYR A 167 -8.13 -9.59 -1.76
N ASP A 168 -8.16 -10.89 -1.45
CA ASP A 168 -9.35 -11.74 -1.57
C ASP A 168 -10.50 -11.25 -0.67
N GLU A 169 -10.21 -10.83 0.55
CA GLU A 169 -11.21 -10.23 1.45
C GLU A 169 -11.73 -8.89 0.93
N ALA A 170 -10.85 -8.04 0.37
CA ALA A 170 -11.24 -6.75 -0.20
C ALA A 170 -12.13 -6.88 -1.44
N ILE A 171 -12.06 -8.02 -2.14
CA ILE A 171 -13.00 -8.35 -3.22
C ILE A 171 -14.29 -8.96 -2.67
N ARG A 172 -14.20 -9.92 -1.74
CA ARG A 172 -15.36 -10.67 -1.23
C ARG A 172 -16.28 -9.85 -0.31
N ASP A 173 -15.70 -8.97 0.51
CA ASP A 173 -16.43 -8.10 1.43
C ASP A 173 -15.77 -6.70 1.44
N PRO A 174 -15.94 -5.93 0.34
CA PRO A 174 -15.34 -4.61 0.20
C PRO A 174 -15.84 -3.65 1.29
N ALA A 175 -17.06 -3.84 1.80
CA ALA A 175 -17.64 -3.00 2.84
C ALA A 175 -16.93 -3.18 4.19
N ALA A 176 -16.64 -4.42 4.59
CA ALA A 176 -15.86 -4.67 5.80
C ALA A 176 -14.43 -4.12 5.69
N VAL A 177 -13.79 -4.30 4.53
CA VAL A 177 -12.44 -3.75 4.29
C VAL A 177 -12.45 -2.23 4.29
N ALA A 178 -13.40 -1.58 3.62
CA ALA A 178 -13.52 -0.13 3.60
C ALA A 178 -13.72 0.45 5.01
N ARG A 179 -14.59 -0.16 5.84
CA ARG A 179 -14.75 0.25 7.26
C ARG A 179 -13.46 0.10 8.05
N LYS A 180 -12.76 -1.02 7.90
CA LYS A 180 -11.47 -1.28 8.58
C LYS A 180 -10.40 -0.26 8.20
N VAL A 181 -10.26 0.01 6.90
CA VAL A 181 -9.30 1.00 6.38
C VAL A 181 -9.68 2.40 6.83
N ASN A 182 -10.95 2.80 6.71
CA ASN A 182 -11.40 4.12 7.16
C ASN A 182 -11.12 4.33 8.65
N ALA A 183 -11.48 3.36 9.51
CA ALA A 183 -11.21 3.42 10.94
C ALA A 183 -9.70 3.56 11.24
N PHE A 184 -8.86 2.77 10.57
CA PHE A 184 -7.40 2.87 10.70
C PHE A 184 -6.85 4.25 10.27
N LEU A 185 -7.47 4.87 9.26
CA LEU A 185 -7.08 6.18 8.76
C LEU A 185 -7.73 7.36 9.51
N GLY A 186 -8.47 7.11 10.60
CA GLY A 186 -9.06 8.13 11.47
C GLY A 186 -10.56 8.39 11.26
N GLY A 187 -11.24 7.56 10.47
CA GLY A 187 -12.71 7.48 10.41
C GLY A 187 -13.42 8.59 9.65
N ARG A 188 -12.71 9.38 8.83
CA ARG A 188 -13.24 10.60 8.20
C ARG A 188 -13.58 10.47 6.70
N TYR A 189 -13.43 9.28 6.12
CA TYR A 189 -13.56 9.06 4.67
C TYR A 189 -14.87 8.36 4.29
N ASP A 190 -15.29 8.56 3.03
CA ASP A 190 -16.52 7.98 2.50
C ASP A 190 -16.35 6.47 2.21
N VAL A 191 -16.90 5.67 3.12
CA VAL A 191 -16.87 4.19 3.04
C VAL A 191 -17.62 3.68 1.81
N GLN A 192 -18.72 4.31 1.44
CA GLN A 192 -19.54 3.84 0.32
C GLN A 192 -18.78 4.03 -1.00
N ARG A 193 -18.11 5.17 -1.18
CA ARG A 193 -17.25 5.42 -2.34
C ARG A 193 -16.06 4.45 -2.42
N MET A 194 -15.47 4.08 -1.29
CA MET A 194 -14.42 3.04 -1.27
C MET A 194 -14.95 1.70 -1.82
N VAL A 195 -16.16 1.32 -1.44
CA VAL A 195 -16.80 0.07 -1.89
C VAL A 195 -17.05 0.09 -3.39
N GLU A 196 -17.63 1.18 -3.91
CA GLU A 196 -17.96 1.34 -5.33
C GLU A 196 -16.73 1.36 -6.25
N ALA A 197 -15.55 1.69 -5.71
CA ALA A 197 -14.30 1.65 -6.47
C ALA A 197 -13.79 0.23 -6.78
N VAL A 198 -14.25 -0.78 -6.02
CA VAL A 198 -13.84 -2.18 -6.18
C VAL A 198 -14.47 -2.77 -7.44
N ASP A 199 -13.65 -3.48 -8.22
CA ASP A 199 -14.09 -4.14 -9.45
C ASP A 199 -13.63 -5.60 -9.45
N GLU A 200 -14.57 -6.48 -9.14
CA GLU A 200 -14.31 -7.91 -9.00
C GLU A 200 -13.78 -8.55 -10.30
N LYS A 201 -14.09 -7.97 -11.47
CA LYS A 201 -13.63 -8.46 -12.78
C LYS A 201 -12.13 -8.29 -12.98
N LEU A 202 -11.49 -7.46 -12.16
CA LEU A 202 -10.04 -7.27 -12.15
C LEU A 202 -9.31 -8.25 -11.23
N TYR A 203 -10.03 -8.99 -10.37
CA TYR A 203 -9.43 -10.10 -9.64
C TYR A 203 -9.30 -11.33 -10.57
N ARG A 204 -8.16 -11.42 -11.24
CA ARG A 204 -7.80 -12.47 -12.21
C ARG A 204 -6.59 -13.27 -11.69
N ASN A 205 -6.32 -14.43 -12.28
CA ASN A 205 -5.21 -15.31 -11.88
C ASN A 205 -5.36 -15.77 -10.42
N ARG A 206 -6.48 -16.42 -10.13
CA ARG A 206 -6.82 -16.93 -8.80
C ARG A 206 -6.39 -18.38 -8.69
N LYS A 207 -6.09 -18.87 -7.48
CA LYS A 207 -6.15 -20.32 -7.26
C LYS A 207 -7.60 -20.76 -7.46
N THR A 208 -7.83 -21.70 -8.37
CA THR A 208 -9.06 -22.49 -8.33
C THR A 208 -9.04 -23.31 -7.06
N ALA A 209 -10.14 -23.27 -6.30
CA ALA A 209 -10.34 -24.09 -5.12
C ALA A 209 -10.27 -25.59 -5.45
#